data_AF-A0A522IK17-F1
#
_entry.id   AF-A0A522IK17-F1
#
_cell.length_a   1.000
_cell.length_b   1.000
_cell.length_c   1.000
_cell.angle_alpha   90.00
_cell.angle_beta   90.00
_cell.angle_gamma   90.00
#
_symmetry.space_group_name_H-M   'P 1'
#
loop_
_entity.id
_entity.type
_entity.pdbx_description
1 polymer ?
#
loop_
_entity_poly.entity_id
_entity_poly.type
_entity_poly.pdbx_seq_one_letter_code
_entity_poly.pdbx_strand_id
1 'polypeptide(L)'
;MKRQIGFAEAESLGKKRVTKRQRFLEEMEKVVPWQRLLSAIGPHYPKGERGRPPIGLERMLRIYFLQQWYGLSDEGLEDALYDSIAMRAFAGIDLARENVPDATTLLKFRRLLVEHELTRKLFDEIGIELCERGLMMKEGTLVDATIFEAPSSTKNAEKSRDPEMHQAKKGNEWHFGMKAHLGVDADSGLVHSVVTTAANESDVSQAHALLHGHEREAFGDAGYTGV
;
A
#
# COMPACT_ATOMS: atom_id res chain seq x y z
N MET A 1 2.63 -23.70 -18.08
CA MET A 1 1.83 -24.92 -17.75
C MET A 1 0.43 -24.47 -17.36
N LYS A 2 -0.64 -25.02 -17.94
CA LYS A 2 -2.01 -24.74 -17.50
C LYS A 2 -2.19 -25.25 -16.06
N ARG A 3 -2.50 -24.36 -15.12
CA ARG A 3 -2.81 -24.70 -13.72
C ARG A 3 -4.07 -25.56 -13.70
N GLN A 4 -3.99 -26.75 -13.12
CA GLN A 4 -5.15 -27.62 -12.92
C GLN A 4 -6.02 -27.01 -11.82
N ILE A 5 -7.30 -26.79 -12.13
CA ILE A 5 -8.25 -26.12 -11.25
C ILE A 5 -8.60 -27.04 -10.08
N GLY A 6 -8.45 -26.56 -8.85
CA GLY A 6 -8.82 -27.31 -7.64
C GLY A 6 -10.34 -27.39 -7.45
N PHE A 7 -10.83 -28.36 -6.69
CA PHE A 7 -12.28 -28.53 -6.45
C PHE A 7 -12.98 -27.28 -5.90
N ALA A 8 -12.31 -26.52 -5.02
CA ALA A 8 -12.85 -25.27 -4.48
C ALA A 8 -12.91 -24.13 -5.52
N GLU A 9 -11.97 -24.10 -6.48
CA GLU A 9 -12.00 -23.15 -7.59
C GLU A 9 -13.10 -23.54 -8.59
N ALA A 10 -13.29 -24.84 -8.85
CA ALA A 10 -14.37 -25.35 -9.69
C ALA A 10 -15.77 -25.04 -9.09
N GLU A 11 -15.93 -25.19 -7.78
CA GLU A 11 -17.17 -24.80 -7.09
C GLU A 11 -17.44 -23.30 -7.19
N SER A 12 -16.39 -22.47 -7.06
CA SER A 12 -16.52 -21.02 -7.23
C SER A 12 -16.89 -20.63 -8.67
N LEU A 13 -16.35 -21.32 -9.68
CA LEU A 13 -16.70 -21.11 -11.10
C LEU A 13 -18.15 -21.51 -11.40
N GLY A 14 -18.72 -22.46 -10.65
CA GLY A 14 -20.13 -22.85 -10.75
C GLY A 14 -21.12 -21.85 -10.13
N LYS A 15 -20.66 -20.83 -9.40
CA LYS A 15 -21.55 -19.83 -8.77
C LYS A 15 -22.12 -18.86 -9.79
N LYS A 16 -23.45 -18.76 -9.84
CA LYS A 16 -24.17 -17.78 -10.67
C LYS A 16 -23.95 -16.32 -10.25
N ARG A 17 -23.57 -16.07 -8.99
CA ARG A 17 -23.41 -14.73 -8.43
C ARG A 17 -21.94 -14.40 -8.22
N VAL A 18 -21.44 -13.42 -8.96
CA VAL A 18 -20.12 -12.83 -8.73
C VAL A 18 -20.22 -11.79 -7.63
N THR A 19 -19.43 -11.97 -6.57
CA THR A 19 -19.40 -11.04 -5.42
C THR A 19 -18.78 -9.69 -5.82
N LYS A 20 -19.06 -8.62 -5.08
CA LYS A 20 -18.40 -7.31 -5.28
C LYS A 20 -16.88 -7.44 -5.13
N ARG A 21 -16.44 -8.25 -4.17
CA ARG A 21 -15.03 -8.57 -3.92
C ARG A 21 -14.36 -9.23 -5.12
N GLN A 22 -14.97 -10.26 -5.71
CA GLN A 22 -14.42 -10.91 -6.90
C GLN A 22 -14.26 -9.94 -8.06
N ARG A 23 -15.30 -9.15 -8.36
CA ARG A 23 -15.23 -8.12 -9.41
C ARG A 23 -14.09 -7.12 -9.15
N PHE A 24 -13.97 -6.61 -7.92
CA PHE A 24 -12.89 -5.70 -7.58
C PHE A 24 -11.51 -6.32 -7.80
N LEU A 25 -11.28 -7.56 -7.34
CA LEU A 25 -10.00 -8.25 -7.49
C LEU A 25 -9.68 -8.59 -8.96
N GLU A 26 -10.68 -8.94 -9.76
CA GLU A 26 -10.54 -9.15 -11.20
C GLU A 26 -10.16 -7.87 -11.94
N GLU A 27 -10.72 -6.72 -11.55
CA GLU A 27 -10.33 -5.43 -12.10
C GLU A 27 -8.91 -5.03 -11.67
N MET A 28 -8.57 -5.22 -10.40
CA MET A 28 -7.21 -4.95 -9.91
C MET A 28 -6.15 -5.82 -10.59
N GLU A 29 -6.45 -7.09 -10.89
CA GLU A 29 -5.53 -7.96 -11.64
C GLU A 29 -5.18 -7.37 -13.01
N LYS A 30 -6.11 -6.66 -13.67
CA LYS A 30 -5.90 -6.02 -14.98
C LYS A 30 -5.19 -4.67 -14.88
N VAL A 31 -5.49 -3.90 -13.84
CA VAL A 31 -5.04 -2.50 -13.73
C VAL A 31 -3.65 -2.40 -13.12
N VAL A 32 -3.32 -3.23 -12.12
CA VAL A 32 -2.04 -3.16 -11.42
C VAL A 32 -0.89 -3.59 -12.33
N PRO A 33 0.22 -2.82 -12.43
CA PRO A 33 1.36 -3.14 -13.30
C PRO A 33 2.28 -4.21 -12.69
N TRP A 34 1.77 -5.42 -12.48
CA TRP A 34 2.47 -6.49 -11.74
C TRP A 34 3.92 -6.70 -12.18
N GLN A 35 4.18 -6.79 -13.49
CA GLN A 35 5.53 -7.06 -14.00
C GLN A 35 6.55 -5.97 -13.63
N ARG A 36 6.14 -4.69 -13.65
CA ARG A 36 7.00 -3.57 -13.22
C ARG A 36 7.30 -3.66 -11.73
N LEU A 37 6.27 -3.88 -10.92
CA LEU A 37 6.41 -4.00 -9.46
C LEU A 37 7.28 -5.20 -9.05
N LEU A 38 7.12 -6.34 -9.73
CA LEU A 38 7.93 -7.54 -9.48
C LEU A 38 9.39 -7.31 -9.85
N SER A 39 9.65 -6.60 -10.94
CA SER A 39 11.00 -6.25 -11.37
C SER A 39 11.67 -5.26 -10.42
N ALA A 40 10.89 -4.36 -9.80
CA ALA A 40 11.38 -3.45 -8.78
C ALA A 40 11.81 -4.16 -7.49
N ILE A 41 11.08 -5.19 -7.06
CA ILE A 41 11.34 -5.94 -5.82
C ILE A 41 12.31 -7.11 -6.01
N GLY A 42 12.27 -7.75 -7.19
CA GLY A 42 12.99 -8.99 -7.52
C GLY A 42 14.47 -9.04 -7.08
N PRO A 43 15.27 -7.97 -7.26
CA PRO A 43 16.67 -7.95 -6.84
C PRO A 43 16.88 -8.15 -5.34
N HIS A 44 15.93 -7.75 -4.50
CA HIS A 44 16.00 -7.82 -3.04
C HIS A 44 15.34 -9.07 -2.47
N TYR A 45 14.56 -9.79 -3.29
CA TYR A 45 13.80 -10.93 -2.81
C TYR A 45 14.69 -12.18 -2.64
N PRO A 46 14.51 -12.97 -1.56
CA PRO A 46 15.33 -14.17 -1.34
C PRO A 46 15.22 -15.15 -2.51
N LYS A 47 16.36 -15.65 -2.99
CA LYS A 47 16.44 -16.61 -4.11
C LYS A 47 16.29 -18.07 -3.68
N GLY A 48 16.30 -18.35 -2.39
CA GLY A 48 16.12 -19.71 -1.86
C GLY A 48 17.30 -20.65 -2.05
N GLU A 49 18.53 -20.12 -2.12
CA GLU A 49 19.74 -20.92 -2.33
C GLU A 49 20.07 -21.85 -1.15
N ARG A 50 19.53 -21.56 0.05
CA ARG A 50 19.69 -22.39 1.26
C ARG A 50 18.40 -22.40 2.09
N GLY A 51 17.99 -23.57 2.57
CA GLY A 51 16.85 -23.75 3.47
C GLY A 51 15.52 -24.00 2.75
N ARG A 52 14.40 -23.72 3.43
CA ARG A 52 13.06 -23.82 2.85
C ARG A 52 12.94 -22.82 1.69
N PRO A 53 12.50 -23.25 0.48
CA PRO A 53 12.29 -22.32 -0.62
C PRO A 53 11.36 -21.18 -0.21
N PRO A 54 11.70 -19.92 -0.55
CA PRO A 54 10.84 -18.79 -0.27
C PRO A 54 9.54 -18.92 -1.05
N ILE A 55 8.49 -18.34 -0.50
CA ILE A 55 7.20 -18.24 -1.17
C ILE A 55 7.38 -17.38 -2.43
N GLY A 56 6.64 -17.66 -3.50
CA GLY A 56 6.78 -16.89 -4.74
C GLY A 56 6.55 -15.39 -4.51
N LEU A 57 7.45 -14.55 -5.02
CA LEU A 57 7.37 -13.09 -4.89
C LEU A 57 6.02 -12.55 -5.39
N GLU A 58 5.52 -13.07 -6.51
CA GLU A 58 4.24 -12.69 -7.10
C GLU A 58 3.07 -12.87 -6.12
N ARG A 59 3.09 -13.98 -5.37
CA ARG A 59 2.08 -14.27 -4.37
C ARG A 59 2.22 -13.33 -3.19
N MET A 60 3.43 -13.14 -2.66
CA MET A 60 3.66 -12.25 -1.53
C MET A 60 3.26 -10.81 -1.84
N LEU A 61 3.53 -10.35 -3.07
CA LEU A 61 3.11 -9.04 -3.52
C LEU A 61 1.58 -8.93 -3.58
N ARG A 62 0.87 -9.90 -4.18
CA ARG A 62 -0.60 -9.89 -4.20
C ARG A 62 -1.21 -9.90 -2.80
N ILE A 63 -0.66 -10.69 -1.89
CA ILE A 63 -1.10 -10.73 -0.50
C ILE A 63 -0.87 -9.36 0.16
N TYR A 64 0.28 -8.73 -0.06
CA TYR A 64 0.54 -7.39 0.45
C TYR A 64 -0.50 -6.36 -0.05
N PHE A 65 -0.86 -6.39 -1.35
CA PHE A 65 -1.94 -5.54 -1.88
C PHE A 65 -3.30 -5.83 -1.25
N LEU A 66 -3.66 -7.11 -1.04
CA LEU A 66 -4.86 -7.48 -0.30
C LEU A 66 -4.86 -6.88 1.11
N GLN A 67 -3.70 -6.89 1.78
CA GLN A 67 -3.57 -6.29 3.10
C GLN A 67 -3.91 -4.80 3.07
N GLN A 68 -3.37 -4.05 2.10
CA GLN A 68 -3.59 -2.61 1.98
C GLN A 68 -5.02 -2.27 1.58
N TRP A 69 -5.60 -2.96 0.59
CA TRP A 69 -6.94 -2.66 0.10
C TRP A 69 -8.06 -2.94 1.11
N TYR A 70 -7.85 -3.92 2.00
CA TYR A 70 -8.85 -4.30 3.00
C TYR A 70 -8.49 -3.86 4.43
N GLY A 71 -7.36 -3.15 4.62
CA GLY A 71 -6.92 -2.65 5.92
C GLY A 71 -6.73 -3.75 6.97
N LEU A 72 -6.23 -4.92 6.55
CA LEU A 72 -6.11 -6.10 7.43
C LEU A 72 -4.79 -6.10 8.19
N SER A 73 -4.79 -6.59 9.43
CA SER A 73 -3.55 -6.92 10.15
C SER A 73 -2.86 -8.13 9.51
N ASP A 74 -1.65 -8.50 9.97
CA ASP A 74 -0.99 -9.71 9.48
C ASP A 74 -1.81 -10.96 9.82
N GLU A 75 -2.29 -11.06 11.06
CA GLU A 75 -3.15 -12.15 11.54
C GLU A 75 -4.50 -12.13 10.84
N GLY A 76 -5.13 -10.95 10.71
CA GLY A 76 -6.41 -10.83 10.04
C GLY A 76 -6.36 -11.17 8.55
N LEU A 77 -5.20 -10.94 7.90
CA LEU A 77 -4.98 -11.34 6.52
C LEU A 77 -4.77 -12.85 6.38
N GLU A 78 -4.03 -13.46 7.31
CA GLU A 78 -3.89 -14.92 7.39
C GLU A 78 -5.26 -15.59 7.50
N ASP A 79 -6.08 -15.19 8.48
CA ASP A 79 -7.44 -15.69 8.67
C ASP A 79 -8.31 -15.47 7.42
N ALA A 80 -8.26 -14.26 6.84
CA ALA A 80 -9.03 -13.92 5.64
C ALA A 80 -8.66 -14.79 4.43
N LEU A 81 -7.40 -15.21 4.29
CA LEU A 81 -6.95 -16.08 3.20
C LEU A 81 -7.43 -17.54 3.38
N TYR A 82 -7.61 -18.01 4.61
CA TYR A 82 -8.26 -19.29 4.89
C TYR A 82 -9.75 -19.24 4.55
N ASP A 83 -10.44 -18.19 4.98
CA ASP A 83 -11.90 -18.06 4.87
C ASP A 83 -12.39 -17.67 3.46
N SER A 84 -11.67 -16.79 2.77
CA SER A 84 -12.13 -16.16 1.53
C SER A 84 -11.53 -16.81 0.29
N ILE A 85 -12.33 -17.62 -0.40
CA ILE A 85 -11.95 -18.22 -1.70
C ILE A 85 -11.51 -17.16 -2.71
N ALA A 86 -12.15 -15.98 -2.73
CA ALA A 86 -11.82 -14.92 -3.67
C ALA A 86 -10.42 -14.32 -3.43
N MET A 87 -10.07 -14.05 -2.17
CA MET A 87 -8.74 -13.54 -1.81
C MET A 87 -7.67 -14.59 -2.07
N ARG A 88 -7.98 -15.85 -1.74
CA ARG A 88 -7.09 -16.98 -1.99
C ARG A 88 -6.83 -17.20 -3.48
N ALA A 89 -7.88 -17.15 -4.31
CA ALA A 89 -7.77 -17.27 -5.75
C ALA A 89 -6.94 -16.14 -6.35
N PHE A 90 -7.16 -14.90 -5.90
CA PHE A 90 -6.37 -13.74 -6.30
C PHE A 90 -4.89 -13.90 -5.92
N ALA A 91 -4.58 -14.34 -4.70
CA ALA A 91 -3.20 -14.63 -4.28
C ALA A 91 -2.58 -15.88 -4.96
N GLY A 92 -3.35 -16.63 -5.74
CA GLY A 92 -2.90 -17.86 -6.40
C GLY A 92 -2.49 -18.94 -5.41
N ILE A 93 -3.20 -19.06 -4.29
CA ILE A 93 -2.96 -20.09 -3.27
C ILE A 93 -3.91 -21.27 -3.50
N ASP A 94 -3.38 -22.48 -3.50
CA ASP A 94 -4.16 -23.72 -3.48
C ASP A 94 -3.95 -24.49 -2.17
N LEU A 95 -4.94 -24.47 -1.27
CA LEU A 95 -4.86 -25.15 0.04
C LEU A 95 -4.65 -26.66 -0.06
N ALA A 96 -4.93 -27.27 -1.22
CA ALA A 96 -4.64 -28.69 -1.44
C ALA A 96 -3.14 -28.98 -1.64
N ARG A 97 -2.35 -27.95 -1.94
CA ARG A 97 -0.92 -28.06 -2.29
C ARG A 97 -0.02 -27.31 -1.33
N GLU A 98 -0.50 -26.20 -0.77
CA GLU A 98 0.30 -25.30 0.06
C GLU A 98 -0.54 -24.59 1.12
N ASN A 99 0.09 -24.26 2.24
CA ASN A 99 -0.55 -23.49 3.30
C ASN A 99 -0.49 -21.98 3.02
N VAL A 100 -1.41 -21.24 3.63
CA VAL A 100 -1.36 -19.77 3.68
C VAL A 100 -0.08 -19.34 4.39
N PRO A 101 0.62 -18.28 3.93
CA PRO A 101 1.73 -17.71 4.68
C PRO A 101 1.27 -17.22 6.05
N ASP A 102 1.99 -17.59 7.10
CA ASP A 102 1.69 -17.11 8.45
C ASP A 102 1.96 -15.61 8.60
N ALA A 103 1.35 -14.99 9.62
CA ALA A 103 1.51 -13.58 9.96
C ALA A 103 2.98 -13.15 10.07
N THR A 104 3.85 -14.02 10.59
CA THR A 104 5.29 -13.71 10.72
C THR A 104 5.99 -13.62 9.37
N THR A 105 5.55 -14.40 8.38
CA THR A 105 6.06 -14.40 7.01
C THR A 105 5.61 -13.13 6.28
N LEU A 106 4.36 -12.70 6.50
CA LEU A 106 3.84 -11.43 6.01
C LEU A 106 4.62 -10.25 6.59
N LEU A 107 4.85 -10.27 7.90
CA LEU A 107 5.66 -9.27 8.60
C LEU A 107 7.08 -9.16 8.03
N LYS A 108 7.76 -10.29 7.78
CA LYS A 108 9.10 -10.31 7.18
C LYS A 108 9.11 -9.68 5.79
N PHE A 109 8.08 -9.94 4.98
CA PHE A 109 7.97 -9.32 3.66
C PHE A 109 7.80 -7.80 3.76
N ARG A 110 6.96 -7.32 4.68
CA ARG A 110 6.83 -5.86 4.91
C ARG A 110 8.12 -5.22 5.36
N ARG A 111 8.86 -5.87 6.28
CA ARG A 111 10.17 -5.39 6.72
C ARG A 111 11.15 -5.29 5.56
N LEU A 112 11.17 -6.29 4.67
CA LEU A 112 11.98 -6.26 3.45
C LEU A 112 11.63 -5.06 2.55
N LEU A 113 10.34 -4.74 2.40
CA LEU A 113 9.92 -3.57 1.62
C LEU A 113 10.37 -2.26 2.26
N VAL A 114 10.31 -2.16 3.59
CA VAL A 114 10.73 -0.96 4.33
C VAL A 114 12.25 -0.80 4.33
N GLU A 115 12.99 -1.86 4.63
CA GLU A 115 14.46 -1.86 4.72
C GLU A 115 15.14 -1.43 3.42
N HIS A 116 14.51 -1.71 2.28
CA HIS A 116 15.01 -1.35 0.96
C HIS A 116 14.25 -0.19 0.29
N GLU A 117 13.44 0.56 1.07
CA GLU A 117 12.66 1.72 0.59
C GLU A 117 11.78 1.42 -0.64
N LEU A 118 11.35 0.15 -0.77
CA LEU A 118 10.63 -0.33 -1.94
C LEU A 118 9.20 0.17 -1.98
N THR A 119 8.59 0.50 -0.84
CA THR A 119 7.23 1.07 -0.80
C THR A 119 7.15 2.36 -1.60
N ARG A 120 8.15 3.25 -1.48
CA ARG A 120 8.21 4.49 -2.26
C ARG A 120 8.40 4.20 -3.75
N LYS A 121 9.34 3.31 -4.07
CA LYS A 121 9.60 2.89 -5.46
C LYS A 121 8.35 2.30 -6.12
N LEU A 122 7.59 1.47 -5.41
CA LEU A 122 6.34 0.90 -5.91
C LEU A 122 5.28 1.97 -6.18
N PHE A 123 5.16 2.96 -5.30
CA PHE A 123 4.27 4.10 -5.51
C PHE A 123 4.66 4.88 -6.78
N ASP A 124 5.95 5.19 -6.94
CA ASP A 124 6.46 5.92 -8.09
C ASP A 124 6.23 5.14 -9.41
N GLU A 125 6.46 3.82 -9.44
CA GLU A 125 6.20 2.96 -10.60
C GLU A 125 4.71 2.92 -11.00
N ILE A 126 3.80 2.91 -10.02
CA ILE A 126 2.36 3.02 -10.28
C ILE A 126 2.03 4.40 -10.85
N GLY A 127 2.60 5.47 -10.29
CA GLY A 127 2.43 6.82 -10.79
C GLY A 127 2.89 6.98 -12.24
N ILE A 128 4.05 6.40 -12.59
CA ILE A 128 4.58 6.39 -13.96
C ILE A 128 3.61 5.68 -14.92
N GLU A 129 3.11 4.50 -14.57
CA GLU A 129 2.13 3.77 -15.39
C GLU A 129 0.84 4.58 -15.61
N LEU A 130 0.33 5.24 -14.56
CA LEU A 130 -0.87 6.08 -14.66
C LEU A 130 -0.63 7.31 -15.56
N CYS A 131 0.56 7.92 -15.49
CA CYS A 131 0.96 9.00 -16.38
C CYS A 131 1.06 8.52 -17.84
N GLU A 132 1.72 7.39 -18.11
CA GLU A 132 1.86 6.83 -19.46
C GLU A 132 0.50 6.49 -20.09
N ARG A 133 -0.47 6.08 -19.28
CA ARG A 133 -1.86 5.84 -19.72
C ARG A 133 -2.68 7.12 -19.88
N GLY A 134 -2.13 8.29 -19.56
CA GLY A 134 -2.83 9.57 -19.60
C GLY A 134 -3.95 9.69 -18.56
N LEU A 135 -3.90 8.89 -17.49
CA LEU A 135 -4.92 8.88 -16.43
C LEU A 135 -4.62 9.89 -15.32
N MET A 136 -3.36 10.35 -15.22
CA MET A 136 -2.95 11.40 -14.29
C MET A 136 -2.83 12.72 -15.06
N MET A 137 -3.72 13.67 -14.76
CA MET A 137 -3.59 15.04 -15.26
C MET A 137 -2.71 15.86 -14.31
N LYS A 138 -2.25 17.03 -14.77
CA LYS A 138 -1.38 17.94 -14.02
C LYS A 138 -1.89 19.37 -14.03
N GLU A 139 -3.15 19.59 -14.43
CA GLU A 139 -3.69 20.94 -14.59
C GLU A 139 -4.17 21.55 -13.26
N GLY A 140 -4.56 20.73 -12.28
CA GLY A 140 -4.91 21.19 -10.94
C GLY A 140 -4.56 20.18 -9.84
N THR A 141 -4.15 20.67 -8.67
CA THR A 141 -3.78 19.83 -7.52
C THR A 141 -4.53 20.22 -6.24
N LEU A 142 -5.10 19.24 -5.58
CA LEU A 142 -5.61 19.30 -4.21
C LEU A 142 -4.50 18.89 -3.23
N VAL A 143 -4.33 19.64 -2.17
CA VAL A 143 -3.32 19.40 -1.14
C VAL A 143 -3.99 19.22 0.22
N ASP A 144 -3.70 18.10 0.89
CA ASP A 144 -4.24 17.77 2.22
C ASP A 144 -3.13 17.27 3.17
N ALA A 145 -3.39 17.34 4.47
CA ALA A 145 -2.51 16.79 5.50
C ALA A 145 -3.30 15.95 6.52
N THR A 146 -2.95 14.66 6.63
CA THR A 146 -3.56 13.72 7.58
C THR A 146 -2.56 13.29 8.64
N ILE A 147 -2.94 13.39 9.92
CA ILE A 147 -2.12 12.95 11.05
C ILE A 147 -2.28 11.44 11.25
N PHE A 148 -1.15 10.73 11.31
CA PHE A 148 -1.07 9.34 11.73
C PHE A 148 -0.54 9.27 13.16
N GLU A 149 -1.39 8.77 14.06
CA GLU A 149 -1.04 8.64 15.47
C GLU A 149 -0.06 7.49 15.70
N ALA A 150 0.97 7.79 16.49
CA ALA A 150 1.93 6.82 16.97
C ALA A 150 1.78 6.66 18.50
N PRO A 151 2.05 5.47 19.05
CA PRO A 151 2.12 5.30 20.49
C PRO A 151 3.28 6.13 21.07
N SER A 152 2.99 7.03 22.02
CA SER A 152 4.00 7.87 22.69
C SER A 152 4.88 7.12 23.70
N SER A 153 4.80 5.79 23.71
CA SER A 153 5.42 4.90 24.69
C SER A 153 6.90 4.70 24.40
N THR A 154 7.73 4.76 25.44
CA THR A 154 9.16 4.43 25.37
C THR A 154 9.45 2.98 25.75
N LYS A 155 8.42 2.13 25.86
CA LYS A 155 8.56 0.70 26.18
C LYS A 155 8.93 -0.13 24.95
N ASN A 156 9.96 0.27 24.23
CA ASN A 156 10.58 -0.47 23.12
C ASN A 156 12.00 -0.91 23.51
N ALA A 157 12.66 -1.66 22.65
CA ALA A 157 14.02 -2.17 22.90
C ALA A 157 15.04 -1.04 23.15
N GLU A 158 14.84 0.10 22.49
CA GLU A 158 15.74 1.26 22.53
C GLU A 158 15.46 2.23 23.69
N LYS A 159 14.34 2.03 24.41
CA LYS A 159 13.85 2.87 25.51
C LYS A 159 13.67 4.36 25.14
N SER A 160 13.53 4.66 23.87
CA SER A 160 13.38 6.00 23.31
C SER A 160 12.04 6.15 22.59
N ARG A 161 11.60 7.38 22.37
CA ARG A 161 10.53 7.66 21.42
C ARG A 161 11.12 7.64 20.02
N ASP A 162 10.31 7.29 19.05
CA ASP A 162 10.66 7.43 17.64
C ASP A 162 11.01 8.90 17.35
N PRO A 163 12.22 9.19 16.83
CA PRO A 163 12.66 10.56 16.58
C PRO A 163 11.89 11.26 15.46
N GLU A 164 11.17 10.52 14.61
CA GLU A 164 10.34 11.11 13.54
C GLU A 164 8.91 11.45 14.02
N MET A 165 8.57 11.10 15.26
CA MET A 165 7.24 11.28 15.83
C MET A 165 7.22 12.41 16.86
N HIS A 166 6.33 13.37 16.66
CA HIS A 166 6.20 14.55 17.52
C HIS A 166 4.75 14.88 17.85
N GLN A 167 4.57 15.70 18.89
CA GLN A 167 3.24 16.13 19.31
C GLN A 167 2.76 17.34 18.50
N ALA A 168 1.51 17.30 18.07
CA ALA A 168 0.81 18.40 17.42
C ALA A 168 -0.60 18.54 17.98
N LYS A 169 -1.14 19.75 17.92
CA LYS A 169 -2.50 20.04 18.39
C LYS A 169 -3.40 20.28 17.19
N LYS A 170 -4.44 19.46 17.01
CA LYS A 170 -5.47 19.67 15.98
C LYS A 170 -6.78 20.02 16.69
N GLY A 171 -7.24 21.26 16.49
CA GLY A 171 -8.36 21.80 17.27
C GLY A 171 -8.04 21.85 18.78
N ASN A 172 -8.79 21.10 19.58
CA ASN A 172 -8.59 21.00 21.04
C ASN A 172 -7.85 19.74 21.49
N GLU A 173 -7.56 18.81 20.58
CA GLU A 173 -6.95 17.52 20.90
C GLU A 173 -5.46 17.52 20.56
N TRP A 174 -4.69 16.80 21.37
CA TRP A 174 -3.26 16.59 21.17
C TRP A 174 -3.03 15.21 20.59
N HIS A 175 -2.29 15.17 19.48
CA HIS A 175 -1.89 13.95 18.79
C HIS A 175 -0.38 13.82 18.88
N PHE A 176 0.13 12.60 19.03
CA PHE A 176 1.56 12.30 18.92
C PHE A 176 1.77 11.39 17.72
N GLY A 177 2.63 11.78 16.79
CA GLY A 177 2.90 10.99 15.59
C GLY A 177 3.50 11.80 14.46
N MET A 178 3.13 11.42 13.24
CA MET A 178 3.55 12.07 12.01
C MET A 178 2.33 12.57 11.25
N LYS A 179 2.56 13.34 10.20
CA LYS A 179 1.54 13.72 9.23
C LYS A 179 1.99 13.35 7.83
N ALA A 180 1.04 12.90 7.02
CA ALA A 180 1.23 12.71 5.60
C ALA A 180 0.55 13.84 4.85
N HIS A 181 1.35 14.49 4.03
CA HIS A 181 0.96 15.48 3.07
C HIS A 181 0.70 14.81 1.73
N LEU A 182 -0.46 15.03 1.15
CA LEU A 182 -0.89 14.40 -0.08
C LEU A 182 -1.14 15.47 -1.14
N GLY A 183 -0.51 15.30 -2.30
CA GLY A 183 -0.85 16.01 -3.54
C GLY A 183 -1.71 15.09 -4.40
N VAL A 184 -2.90 15.55 -4.74
CA VAL A 184 -3.93 14.80 -5.46
C VAL A 184 -4.33 15.57 -6.71
N ASP A 185 -4.39 14.90 -7.86
CA ASP A 185 -4.87 15.53 -9.09
C ASP A 185 -6.37 15.88 -8.94
N ALA A 186 -6.71 17.14 -9.18
CA ALA A 186 -8.03 17.69 -8.88
C ALA A 186 -9.14 17.07 -9.74
N ASP A 187 -8.83 16.66 -10.97
CA ASP A 187 -9.79 16.11 -11.92
C ASP A 187 -10.00 14.60 -11.74
N SER A 188 -8.91 13.84 -11.64
CA SER A 188 -8.96 12.38 -11.52
C SER A 188 -9.12 11.87 -10.07
N GLY A 189 -8.76 12.70 -9.08
CA GLY A 189 -8.69 12.29 -7.68
C GLY A 189 -7.54 11.33 -7.37
N LEU A 190 -6.58 11.16 -8.30
CA LEU A 190 -5.42 10.29 -8.10
C LEU A 190 -4.34 10.99 -7.29
N VAL A 191 -3.84 10.31 -6.25
CA VAL A 191 -2.69 10.78 -5.47
C VAL A 191 -1.44 10.67 -6.33
N HIS A 192 -0.73 11.79 -6.50
CA HIS A 192 0.51 11.85 -7.27
C HIS A 192 1.73 12.10 -6.38
N SER A 193 1.55 12.78 -5.24
CA SER A 193 2.62 13.12 -4.31
C SER A 193 2.25 12.75 -2.89
N VAL A 194 3.20 12.17 -2.17
CA VAL A 194 3.09 11.90 -0.73
C VAL A 194 4.39 12.33 -0.07
N VAL A 195 4.29 13.11 1.01
CA VAL A 195 5.42 13.47 1.86
C VAL A 195 5.02 13.25 3.31
N THR A 196 5.85 12.57 4.08
CA THR A 196 5.60 12.34 5.52
C THR A 196 6.58 13.14 6.34
N THR A 197 6.08 13.85 7.35
CA THR A 197 6.90 14.61 8.30
C THR A 197 6.42 14.40 9.72
N ALA A 198 7.22 14.81 10.71
CA ALA A 198 6.75 14.90 12.08
C ALA A 198 5.47 15.75 12.19
N ALA A 199 4.55 15.40 13.10
CA ALA A 199 3.24 16.03 13.15
C ALA A 199 3.29 17.54 13.47
N ASN A 200 4.36 18.01 14.10
CA ASN A 200 4.55 19.41 14.49
C ASN A 200 5.10 20.30 13.38
N GLU A 201 5.51 19.72 12.24
CA GLU A 201 5.96 20.51 11.09
C GLU A 201 4.81 21.40 10.57
N SER A 202 5.11 22.42 9.78
CA SER A 202 4.08 23.26 9.14
C SER A 202 3.59 22.60 7.83
N ASP A 203 2.34 22.81 7.43
CA ASP A 203 1.82 22.26 6.16
C ASP A 203 2.34 23.05 4.96
N VAL A 204 2.36 24.39 5.08
CA VAL A 204 2.89 25.32 4.06
C VAL A 204 4.33 24.97 3.65
N SER A 205 5.17 24.49 4.59
CA SER A 205 6.56 24.16 4.28
C SER A 205 6.68 22.99 3.30
N GLN A 206 5.66 22.13 3.21
CA GLN A 206 5.67 20.96 2.32
C GLN A 206 4.96 21.22 0.99
N ALA A 207 4.26 22.34 0.81
CA ALA A 207 3.48 22.63 -0.39
C ALA A 207 4.29 22.51 -1.70
N HIS A 208 5.54 22.96 -1.69
CA HIS A 208 6.44 22.87 -2.85
C HIS A 208 6.76 21.43 -3.28
N ALA A 209 6.71 20.47 -2.36
CA ALA A 209 6.93 19.05 -2.65
C ALA A 209 5.65 18.34 -3.12
N LEU A 210 4.51 19.02 -3.00
CA LEU A 210 3.17 18.50 -3.34
C LEU A 210 2.67 19.08 -4.65
N LEU A 211 3.37 20.05 -5.23
CA LEU A 211 3.09 20.65 -6.53
C LEU A 211 4.24 20.33 -7.49
N HIS A 212 3.96 20.17 -8.77
CA HIS A 212 4.96 19.91 -9.80
C HIS A 212 5.42 21.17 -10.53
N GLY A 213 4.79 22.33 -10.26
CA GLY A 213 5.10 23.62 -10.88
C GLY A 213 4.47 23.81 -12.26
N HIS A 214 3.58 22.92 -12.67
CA HIS A 214 2.85 22.97 -13.95
C HIS A 214 1.34 23.20 -13.76
N GLU A 215 0.88 23.16 -12.51
CA GLU A 215 -0.50 23.36 -12.12
C GLU A 215 -0.94 24.79 -12.44
N ARG A 216 -2.17 24.94 -12.95
CA ARG A 216 -2.81 26.25 -13.11
C ARG A 216 -3.55 26.67 -11.85
N GLU A 217 -4.03 25.70 -11.09
CA GLU A 217 -4.81 25.90 -9.88
C GLU A 217 -4.33 24.94 -8.79
N ALA A 218 -4.21 25.46 -7.56
CA ALA A 218 -3.89 24.68 -6.38
C ALA A 218 -4.96 24.94 -5.30
N PHE A 219 -5.51 23.86 -4.75
CA PHE A 219 -6.54 23.92 -3.72
C PHE A 219 -6.01 23.26 -2.46
N GLY A 220 -6.10 23.92 -1.31
CA GLY A 220 -5.65 23.38 -0.04
C GLY A 220 -6.60 23.75 1.09
N ASP A 221 -6.50 23.03 2.20
CA ASP A 221 -7.20 23.40 3.42
C ASP A 221 -6.53 24.60 4.12
N ALA A 222 -7.07 25.02 5.26
CA ALA A 222 -6.56 26.18 5.98
C ALA A 222 -5.08 26.02 6.41
N GLY A 223 -4.58 24.78 6.54
CA GLY A 223 -3.18 24.50 6.87
C GLY A 223 -2.21 25.00 5.80
N TYR A 224 -2.64 25.07 4.54
CA TYR A 224 -1.85 25.55 3.41
C TYR A 224 -2.06 27.05 3.09
N THR A 225 -2.72 27.81 3.97
CA THR A 225 -2.94 29.24 3.75
C THR A 225 -1.60 29.99 3.66
N GLY A 226 -1.33 30.62 2.51
CA GLY A 226 -0.10 31.38 2.25
C GLY A 226 0.83 30.80 1.19
N VAL A 227 0.46 29.66 0.60
CA VAL A 227 1.05 29.08 -0.63
C VAL A 227 0.58 29.85 -1.85
#